data_AF-A0A561X335-F1
#
_entry.id   AF-A0A561X335-F1
#
_cell.length_a   1.000
_cell.length_b   1.000
_cell.length_c   1.000
_cell.angle_alpha   90.00
_cell.angle_beta   90.00
_cell.angle_gamma   90.00
#
_symmetry.space_group_name_H-M   'P 1'
#
loop_
_entity.id
_entity.type
_entity.pdbx_description
1 polymer ?
#
loop_
_entity_poly.entity_id
_entity_poly.type
_entity_poly.pdbx_seq_one_letter_code
_entity_poly.pdbx_strand_id
1 'polypeptide(L)'
;MSVIYYSIGEFAQKTGTTIRTLRYYDEIGLLSPKKHPHSGRRMYTDDDVLILQKIVSLKFLGYSLEQIHQLLNQTRLDLSLRETLEMQRRLFEEKRKSIEQAIKAMDRILFLLREEKEVDNEVIMSLIHSLQTENEQRRWLEQYLPQSLIDSLFHKSEADMMAMDREWVRLTKKAKQLAGTPVDHPEVEALMEQYMNATLTFVGPDTMQMLGRLEQVEEMVREAETCNWMPSPFTKEEEQWLHQAMEHYMVKKGLIE
;
A
#
# COMPACT_ATOMS: atom_id res chain seq x y z
N MET A 1 -43.63 -30.45 -14.20
CA MET A 1 -42.47 -31.04 -13.50
C MET A 1 -42.78 -31.10 -12.02
N SER A 2 -42.45 -32.18 -11.33
CA SER A 2 -42.61 -32.32 -9.88
C SER A 2 -41.53 -31.51 -9.15
N VAL A 3 -41.92 -30.65 -8.21
CA VAL A 3 -40.99 -29.89 -7.37
C VAL A 3 -40.39 -30.85 -6.33
N ILE A 4 -39.06 -30.98 -6.30
CA ILE A 4 -38.36 -31.75 -5.26
C ILE A 4 -38.12 -30.82 -4.07
N TYR A 5 -38.38 -31.34 -2.87
CA TYR A 5 -38.23 -30.63 -1.61
C TYR A 5 -37.10 -31.23 -0.78
N TYR A 6 -36.33 -30.38 -0.12
CA TYR A 6 -35.21 -30.75 0.72
C TYR A 6 -35.35 -30.13 2.12
N SER A 7 -35.12 -30.93 3.15
CA SER A 7 -34.85 -30.39 4.48
C SER A 7 -33.56 -29.56 4.46
N ILE A 8 -33.35 -28.71 5.47
CA ILE A 8 -32.13 -27.89 5.56
C ILE A 8 -30.84 -28.73 5.56
N GLY A 9 -30.88 -29.95 6.14
CA GLY A 9 -29.74 -30.86 6.15
C GLY A 9 -29.46 -31.46 4.77
N GLU A 10 -30.50 -31.92 4.07
CA GLU A 10 -30.38 -32.46 2.71
C GLU A 10 -29.94 -31.37 1.73
N PHE A 11 -30.49 -30.15 1.86
CA PHE A 11 -30.11 -29.01 1.03
C PHE A 11 -28.66 -28.58 1.26
N ALA A 12 -28.22 -28.52 2.54
CA ALA A 12 -26.83 -28.28 2.91
C ALA A 12 -25.88 -29.30 2.25
N GLN A 13 -26.21 -30.59 2.36
CA GLN A 13 -25.41 -31.67 1.77
C GLN A 13 -25.37 -31.56 0.24
N LYS A 14 -26.52 -31.33 -0.41
CA LYS A 14 -26.63 -31.22 -1.87
C LYS A 14 -25.82 -30.04 -2.43
N THR A 15 -25.80 -28.92 -1.72
CA THR A 15 -25.22 -27.66 -2.20
C THR A 15 -23.81 -27.40 -1.68
N GLY A 16 -23.28 -28.25 -0.80
CA GLY A 16 -22.00 -28.05 -0.13
C GLY A 16 -21.99 -26.84 0.82
N THR A 17 -23.15 -26.26 1.13
CA THR A 17 -23.28 -25.12 2.05
C THR A 17 -23.55 -25.60 3.47
N THR A 18 -23.06 -24.87 4.47
CA THR A 18 -23.30 -25.25 5.87
C THR A 18 -24.73 -24.91 6.30
N ILE A 19 -25.30 -25.71 7.21
CA ILE A 19 -26.60 -25.41 7.86
C ILE A 19 -26.58 -24.02 8.51
N ARG A 20 -25.44 -23.62 9.10
CA ARG A 20 -25.27 -22.29 9.72
C ARG A 20 -25.44 -21.17 8.69
N THR A 21 -24.82 -21.30 7.52
CA THR A 21 -24.95 -20.32 6.43
C THR A 21 -26.39 -20.25 5.93
N LEU A 22 -27.06 -21.38 5.75
CA LEU A 22 -28.46 -21.41 5.31
C LEU A 22 -29.41 -20.76 6.31
N ARG A 23 -29.22 -21.01 7.62
CA ARG A 23 -29.98 -20.33 8.67
C ARG A 23 -29.75 -18.82 8.66
N TYR A 24 -28.51 -18.39 8.44
CA TYR A 24 -28.19 -16.98 8.35
C TYR A 24 -28.83 -16.33 7.11
N TYR A 25 -28.77 -16.98 5.95
CA TYR A 25 -29.43 -16.48 4.74
C TYR A 25 -30.95 -16.41 4.87
N ASP A 26 -31.54 -17.34 5.62
CA ASP A 26 -32.95 -17.31 5.97
C ASP A 26 -33.28 -16.14 6.92
N GLU A 27 -32.47 -15.94 7.97
CA GLU A 27 -32.62 -14.84 8.93
C GLU A 27 -32.60 -13.45 8.27
N ILE A 28 -31.69 -13.25 7.30
CA ILE A 28 -31.60 -11.97 6.56
C ILE A 28 -32.52 -11.92 5.34
N GLY A 29 -33.37 -12.93 5.12
CA GLY A 29 -34.32 -12.98 4.00
C GLY A 29 -33.71 -13.24 2.61
N LEU A 30 -32.41 -13.54 2.53
CA LEU A 30 -31.69 -13.74 1.27
C LEU A 30 -32.01 -15.06 0.57
N LEU A 31 -32.19 -16.14 1.34
CA LEU A 31 -32.61 -17.44 0.81
C LEU A 31 -33.46 -18.16 1.85
N SER A 32 -34.78 -18.07 1.70
CA SER A 32 -35.74 -18.55 2.70
C SER A 32 -36.48 -19.80 2.21
N PRO A 33 -36.49 -20.91 2.99
CA PRO A 33 -37.27 -22.09 2.65
C PRO A 33 -38.77 -21.82 2.78
N LYS A 34 -39.56 -22.45 1.91
CA LYS A 34 -41.03 -22.32 1.86
C LYS A 34 -41.71 -23.40 2.71
N LYS A 35 -42.94 -23.16 3.16
CA LYS A 35 -43.74 -24.19 3.84
C LYS A 35 -44.17 -25.25 2.82
N HIS A 36 -43.85 -26.50 3.10
CA HIS A 36 -44.26 -27.64 2.29
C HIS A 36 -45.80 -27.79 2.32
N PRO A 37 -46.47 -27.89 1.16
CA PRO A 37 -47.94 -27.86 1.08
C PRO A 37 -48.64 -28.92 1.93
N HIS A 38 -48.05 -30.10 2.09
CA HIS A 38 -48.68 -31.23 2.79
C HIS A 38 -48.22 -31.44 4.22
N SER A 39 -47.00 -31.02 4.57
CA SER A 39 -46.40 -31.34 5.88
C SER A 39 -46.25 -30.11 6.77
N GLY A 40 -46.45 -28.90 6.24
CA GLY A 40 -46.28 -27.63 6.95
C GLY A 40 -44.83 -27.30 7.33
N ARG A 41 -43.89 -28.23 7.12
CA ARG A 41 -42.46 -28.06 7.43
C ARG A 41 -41.82 -27.08 6.44
N ARG A 42 -40.83 -26.32 6.89
CA ARG A 42 -40.02 -25.45 6.02
C ARG A 42 -39.04 -26.30 5.23
N MET A 43 -39.11 -26.22 3.92
CA MET A 43 -38.31 -27.01 2.97
C MET A 43 -37.78 -26.09 1.87
N TYR A 44 -36.56 -26.37 1.42
CA TYR A 44 -36.00 -25.77 0.20
C TYR A 44 -36.44 -26.57 -1.03
N THR A 45 -36.37 -25.97 -2.21
CA THR A 45 -36.69 -26.61 -3.49
C THR A 45 -35.48 -26.63 -4.43
N ASP A 46 -35.62 -27.30 -5.58
CA ASP A 46 -34.60 -27.20 -6.64
C ASP A 46 -34.41 -25.77 -7.16
N ASP A 47 -35.45 -24.93 -7.17
CA ASP A 47 -35.32 -23.52 -7.56
C ASP A 47 -34.40 -22.75 -6.60
N ASP A 48 -34.44 -23.10 -5.31
CA ASP A 48 -33.60 -22.50 -4.28
C ASP A 48 -32.11 -22.85 -4.51
N VAL A 49 -31.81 -23.97 -5.18
CA VAL A 49 -30.43 -24.31 -5.59
C VAL A 49 -29.90 -23.28 -6.60
N LEU A 50 -30.73 -22.88 -7.57
CA LEU A 50 -30.35 -21.87 -8.56
C LEU A 50 -30.15 -20.50 -7.92
N ILE A 51 -31.00 -20.13 -6.95
CA ILE A 51 -30.83 -18.89 -6.19
C ILE A 51 -29.52 -18.92 -5.39
N LEU A 52 -29.24 -20.04 -4.70
CA LEU A 52 -27.99 -20.20 -3.96
C LEU A 52 -26.76 -20.09 -4.88
N GLN A 53 -26.79 -20.69 -6.08
CA GLN A 53 -25.72 -20.57 -7.06
C GLN A 53 -25.49 -19.13 -7.51
N LYS A 54 -26.56 -18.33 -7.65
CA LYS A 54 -26.45 -16.88 -7.93
C LYS A 54 -25.80 -16.14 -6.77
N ILE A 55 -26.22 -16.42 -5.52
CA ILE A 55 -25.62 -15.82 -4.31
C ILE A 55 -24.13 -16.13 -4.27
N VAL A 56 -23.73 -17.38 -4.47
CA VAL A 56 -22.31 -17.80 -4.44
C VAL A 56 -21.52 -17.11 -5.55
N SER A 57 -22.06 -17.04 -6.77
CA SER A 57 -21.42 -16.36 -7.90
C SER A 57 -21.21 -14.87 -7.63
N LEU A 58 -22.24 -14.17 -7.13
CA LEU A 58 -22.13 -12.75 -6.82
C LEU A 58 -21.21 -12.50 -5.61
N LYS A 59 -21.21 -13.39 -4.62
CA LYS A 59 -20.22 -13.35 -3.53
C LYS A 59 -18.79 -13.46 -4.05
N PHE A 60 -18.54 -14.38 -4.97
CA PHE A 60 -17.24 -14.55 -5.61
C PHE A 60 -16.81 -13.28 -6.36
N LEU A 61 -17.77 -12.60 -7.00
CA LEU A 61 -17.55 -11.32 -7.67
C LEU A 61 -17.39 -10.13 -6.70
N GLY A 62 -17.37 -10.34 -5.38
CA GLY A 62 -17.07 -9.31 -4.39
C GLY A 62 -18.26 -8.57 -3.81
N TYR A 63 -19.49 -8.95 -4.17
CA TYR A 63 -20.69 -8.28 -3.67
C TYR A 63 -20.96 -8.61 -2.20
N SER A 64 -21.42 -7.61 -1.45
CA SER A 64 -21.94 -7.79 -0.09
C SER A 64 -23.28 -8.54 -0.12
N LEU A 65 -23.70 -9.16 0.98
CA LEU A 65 -24.99 -9.87 1.02
C LEU A 65 -26.18 -8.92 0.78
N GLU A 66 -26.06 -7.67 1.22
CA GLU A 66 -27.05 -6.62 0.99
C GLU A 66 -27.17 -6.26 -0.50
N GLN A 67 -26.04 -6.09 -1.19
CA GLN A 67 -26.04 -5.84 -2.64
C GLN A 67 -26.61 -7.03 -3.40
N ILE A 68 -26.28 -8.26 -2.99
CA ILE A 68 -26.83 -9.49 -3.60
C ILE A 68 -28.35 -9.53 -3.40
N HIS A 69 -28.85 -9.18 -2.22
CA HIS A 69 -30.27 -9.12 -1.94
C HIS A 69 -30.98 -8.14 -2.89
N GLN A 70 -30.39 -6.97 -3.15
CA GLN A 70 -30.94 -6.01 -4.11
C GLN A 70 -30.95 -6.58 -5.54
N LEU A 71 -29.85 -7.18 -5.98
CA LEU A 71 -29.71 -7.76 -7.33
C LEU A 71 -30.65 -8.95 -7.59
N LEU A 72 -30.90 -9.80 -6.58
CA LEU A 72 -31.80 -10.94 -6.71
C LEU A 72 -33.27 -10.53 -6.85
N ASN A 73 -33.64 -9.36 -6.31
CA ASN A 73 -35.00 -8.83 -6.38
C ASN A 73 -35.28 -8.03 -7.66
N GLN A 74 -34.27 -7.81 -8.52
CA GLN A 74 -34.45 -7.16 -9.81
C GLN A 74 -34.91 -8.15 -10.87
N THR A 75 -36.01 -7.84 -11.54
CA THR A 75 -36.64 -8.71 -12.56
C THR A 75 -35.87 -8.76 -13.88
N ARG A 76 -34.95 -7.81 -14.12
CA ARG A 76 -34.05 -7.77 -15.28
C ARG A 76 -32.65 -7.38 -14.83
N LEU A 77 -31.66 -8.16 -15.27
CA LEU A 77 -30.26 -7.78 -15.22
C LEU A 77 -30.04 -6.81 -16.39
N ASP A 78 -30.15 -5.51 -16.16
CA ASP A 78 -29.97 -4.49 -17.20
C ASP A 78 -28.53 -3.93 -17.21
N LEU A 79 -28.32 -2.82 -17.93
CA LEU A 79 -27.06 -2.08 -18.02
C LEU A 79 -26.41 -1.81 -16.64
N SER A 80 -27.21 -1.73 -15.57
CA SER A 80 -26.73 -1.56 -14.19
C SER A 80 -25.86 -2.71 -13.69
N LEU A 81 -26.09 -3.96 -14.10
CA LEU A 81 -25.22 -5.07 -13.68
C LEU A 81 -23.85 -4.95 -14.34
N ARG A 82 -23.80 -4.63 -15.64
CA ARG A 82 -22.53 -4.44 -16.35
C ARG A 82 -21.72 -3.31 -15.72
N GLU A 83 -22.35 -2.15 -15.49
CA GLU A 83 -21.71 -1.00 -14.86
C GLU A 83 -21.19 -1.34 -13.45
N THR A 84 -22.00 -2.08 -12.67
CA THR A 84 -21.61 -2.50 -11.31
C THR A 84 -20.48 -3.53 -11.34
N LEU A 85 -20.47 -4.47 -12.29
CA LEU A 85 -19.36 -5.43 -12.47
C LEU A 85 -18.08 -4.73 -12.92
N GLU A 86 -18.17 -3.76 -13.83
CA GLU A 86 -17.02 -2.96 -14.24
C GLU A 86 -16.47 -2.14 -13.07
N MET A 87 -17.33 -1.55 -12.24
CA MET A 87 -16.93 -0.87 -11.00
C MET A 87 -16.27 -1.82 -10.00
N GLN A 88 -16.88 -2.98 -9.75
CA GLN A 88 -16.36 -3.97 -8.83
C GLN A 88 -15.00 -4.54 -9.29
N ARG A 89 -14.85 -4.75 -10.61
CA ARG A 89 -13.57 -5.11 -11.22
C ARG A 89 -12.52 -4.03 -11.01
N ARG A 90 -12.84 -2.75 -11.20
CA ARG A 90 -11.91 -1.63 -10.93
C ARG A 90 -11.44 -1.64 -9.47
N LEU A 91 -12.35 -1.80 -8.51
CA LEU A 91 -12.01 -1.88 -7.09
C LEU A 91 -11.08 -3.07 -6.78
N PHE A 92 -11.30 -4.23 -7.41
CA PHE A 92 -10.39 -5.36 -7.26
C PHE A 92 -9.03 -5.13 -7.92
N GLU A 93 -8.97 -4.45 -9.06
CA GLU A 93 -7.71 -4.08 -9.71
C GLU A 93 -6.91 -3.10 -8.86
N GLU A 94 -7.56 -2.13 -8.21
CA GLU A 94 -6.93 -1.22 -7.24
C GLU A 94 -6.40 -1.99 -6.02
N LYS A 95 -7.20 -2.89 -5.46
CA LYS A 95 -6.76 -3.74 -4.33
C LYS A 95 -5.60 -4.64 -4.72
N ARG A 96 -5.61 -5.22 -5.93
CA ARG A 96 -4.50 -6.02 -6.46
C ARG A 96 -3.21 -5.19 -6.52
N LYS A 97 -3.28 -3.97 -7.08
CA LYS A 97 -2.12 -3.07 -7.14
C LYS A 97 -1.56 -2.75 -5.75
N SER A 98 -2.44 -2.45 -4.78
CA SER A 98 -2.02 -2.18 -3.39
C SER A 98 -1.35 -3.39 -2.74
N ILE A 99 -1.88 -4.61 -2.95
CA ILE A 99 -1.25 -5.84 -2.46
C ILE A 99 0.11 -6.08 -3.12
N GLU A 100 0.21 -5.88 -4.44
CA GLU A 100 1.48 -6.01 -5.17
C GLU A 100 2.54 -5.02 -4.66
N GLN A 101 2.14 -3.79 -4.34
CA GLN A 101 3.03 -2.78 -3.73
C GLN A 101 3.49 -3.21 -2.34
N ALA A 102 2.58 -3.73 -1.50
CA ALA A 102 2.94 -4.23 -0.17
C ALA A 102 3.91 -5.42 -0.23
N ILE A 103 3.73 -6.33 -1.19
CA ILE A 103 4.65 -7.45 -1.44
C ILE A 103 6.04 -6.93 -1.82
N LYS A 104 6.12 -6.00 -2.78
CA LYS A 104 7.41 -5.39 -3.18
C LYS A 104 8.12 -4.71 -2.01
N ALA A 105 7.38 -3.98 -1.17
CA ALA A 105 7.95 -3.35 0.01
C ALA A 105 8.51 -4.40 0.99
N MET A 106 7.75 -5.49 1.24
CA MET A 106 8.21 -6.60 2.07
C MET A 106 9.46 -7.27 1.50
N ASP A 107 9.53 -7.51 0.20
CA ASP A 107 10.70 -8.11 -0.45
C ASP A 107 11.95 -7.23 -0.30
N ARG A 108 11.81 -5.90 -0.48
CA ARG A 108 12.90 -4.93 -0.25
C ARG A 108 13.39 -4.96 1.20
N ILE A 109 12.47 -4.96 2.16
CA ILE A 109 12.83 -5.01 3.59
C ILE A 109 13.49 -6.33 3.97
N LEU A 110 12.96 -7.47 3.50
CA LEU A 110 13.52 -8.79 3.74
C LEU A 110 14.93 -8.92 3.15
N PHE A 111 15.18 -8.30 2.00
CA PHE A 111 16.51 -8.23 1.41
C PHE A 111 17.48 -7.47 2.33
N LEU A 112 17.09 -6.28 2.80
CA LEU A 112 17.92 -5.45 3.68
C LEU A 112 18.22 -6.14 5.02
N LEU A 113 17.21 -6.75 5.65
CA LEU A 113 17.36 -7.47 6.91
C LEU A 113 18.23 -8.73 6.80
N ARG A 114 18.45 -9.27 5.60
CA ARG A 114 19.37 -10.40 5.38
C ARG A 114 20.81 -9.95 5.27
N GLU A 115 21.05 -8.78 4.69
CA GLU A 115 22.40 -8.26 4.48
C GLU A 115 22.94 -7.53 5.72
N GLU A 116 22.09 -6.76 6.38
CA GLU A 116 22.42 -6.04 7.60
C GLU A 116 22.07 -6.87 8.84
N LYS A 117 23.07 -7.21 9.66
CA LYS A 117 22.89 -8.06 10.85
C LYS A 117 21.99 -7.43 11.91
N GLU A 118 22.04 -6.10 12.05
CA GLU A 118 21.29 -5.33 13.04
C GLU A 118 20.90 -3.99 12.41
N VAL A 119 19.60 -3.71 12.39
CA VAL A 119 19.03 -2.44 11.93
C VAL A 119 18.09 -1.93 13.03
N ASP A 120 18.23 -0.66 13.37
CA ASP A 120 17.39 0.00 14.38
C ASP A 120 15.92 0.01 13.93
N ASN A 121 15.00 -0.14 14.89
CA ASN A 121 13.58 -0.24 14.59
C ASN A 121 13.05 1.05 13.93
N GLU A 122 13.55 2.21 14.34
CA GLU A 122 13.20 3.52 13.79
C GLU A 122 13.55 3.61 12.30
N VAL A 123 14.71 3.06 11.91
CA VAL A 123 15.20 3.03 10.52
C VAL A 123 14.35 2.13 9.64
N ILE A 124 13.96 0.95 10.15
CA ILE A 124 13.07 0.05 9.43
C ILE A 124 11.66 0.65 9.31
N MET A 125 11.14 1.25 10.37
CA MET A 125 9.79 1.84 10.36
C MET A 125 9.70 3.05 9.42
N SER A 126 10.71 3.92 9.40
CA SER A 126 10.73 5.04 8.45
C SER A 126 10.81 4.55 7.00
N LEU A 127 11.61 3.50 6.73
CA LEU A 127 11.69 2.90 5.40
C LEU A 127 10.36 2.26 4.99
N ILE A 128 9.72 1.47 5.86
CA ILE A 128 8.39 0.88 5.63
C ILE A 128 7.40 1.96 5.23
N HIS A 129 7.34 3.05 6.00
CA HIS A 129 6.41 4.13 5.72
C HIS A 129 6.74 4.80 4.39
N SER A 130 8.02 5.09 4.10
CA SER A 130 8.42 5.66 2.81
C SER A 130 7.99 4.78 1.63
N LEU A 131 8.13 3.46 1.74
CA LEU A 131 7.71 2.52 0.70
C LEU A 131 6.19 2.43 0.56
N GLN A 132 5.45 2.54 1.68
CA GLN A 132 3.99 2.54 1.68
C GLN A 132 3.42 3.79 1.00
N THR A 133 4.07 4.94 1.19
CA THR A 133 3.59 6.23 0.68
C THR A 133 4.23 6.66 -0.64
N GLU A 134 5.09 5.84 -1.26
CA GLU A 134 5.88 6.19 -2.45
C GLU A 134 5.00 6.69 -3.62
N ASN A 135 3.83 6.08 -3.82
CA ASN A 135 2.92 6.47 -4.92
C ASN A 135 2.15 7.75 -4.62
N GLU A 136 1.78 7.99 -3.36
CA GLU A 136 1.21 9.24 -2.91
C GLU A 136 2.24 10.37 -2.99
N GLN A 137 3.46 10.14 -2.51
CA GLN A 137 4.59 11.06 -2.59
C GLN A 137 4.87 11.45 -4.05
N ARG A 138 4.95 10.46 -4.96
CA ARG A 138 5.12 10.71 -6.38
C ARG A 138 4.01 11.61 -6.94
N ARG A 139 2.74 11.27 -6.70
CA ARG A 139 1.59 12.06 -7.17
C ARG A 139 1.53 13.46 -6.58
N TRP A 140 2.01 13.63 -5.35
CA TRP A 140 2.14 14.93 -4.72
C TRP A 140 3.27 15.73 -5.37
N LEU A 141 4.45 15.15 -5.59
CA LEU A 141 5.57 15.79 -6.26
C LEU A 141 5.26 16.16 -7.72
N GLU A 142 4.42 15.40 -8.42
CA GLU A 142 3.94 15.72 -9.78
C GLU A 142 3.22 17.09 -9.86
N GLN A 143 2.79 17.66 -8.73
CA GLN A 143 2.18 19.00 -8.66
C GLN A 143 3.21 20.13 -8.64
N TYR A 144 4.43 19.85 -8.18
CA TYR A 144 5.49 20.84 -7.99
C TYR A 144 6.65 20.67 -8.99
N LEU A 145 6.88 19.43 -9.45
CA LEU A 145 8.03 19.08 -10.26
C LEU A 145 7.64 18.76 -11.71
N PRO A 146 8.46 19.15 -12.70
CA PRO A 146 8.28 18.72 -14.08
C PRO A 146 8.41 17.19 -14.20
N GLN A 147 7.68 16.61 -15.15
CA GLN A 147 7.63 15.16 -15.36
C GLN A 147 9.02 14.52 -15.53
N SER A 148 9.95 15.22 -16.19
CA SER A 148 11.32 14.75 -16.36
C SER A 148 12.06 14.54 -15.04
N LEU A 149 11.80 15.37 -14.02
CA LEU A 149 12.37 15.20 -12.69
C LEU A 149 11.71 14.06 -11.94
N ILE A 150 10.38 13.91 -12.05
CA ILE A 150 9.66 12.78 -11.47
C ILE A 150 10.19 11.46 -12.02
N ASP A 151 10.38 11.36 -13.33
CA ASP A 151 10.93 10.16 -13.94
C ASP A 151 12.38 9.90 -13.51
N SER A 152 13.21 10.94 -13.37
CA SER A 152 14.57 10.79 -12.82
C SER A 152 14.58 10.23 -11.39
N LEU A 153 13.65 10.71 -10.53
CA LEU A 153 13.58 10.33 -9.13
C LEU A 153 12.96 8.94 -8.92
N PHE A 154 11.88 8.61 -9.62
CA PHE A 154 11.07 7.41 -9.35
C PHE A 154 11.21 6.29 -10.40
N HIS A 155 11.72 6.56 -11.60
CA HIS A 155 11.85 5.56 -12.66
C HIS A 155 13.22 4.86 -12.61
N LYS A 156 13.54 4.27 -11.46
CA LYS A 156 14.79 3.55 -11.22
C LYS A 156 14.64 2.06 -11.49
N SER A 157 15.74 1.39 -11.86
CA SER A 157 15.75 -0.07 -11.94
C SER A 157 15.55 -0.68 -10.55
N GLU A 158 15.05 -1.91 -10.48
CA GLU A 158 14.90 -2.62 -9.20
C GLU A 158 16.25 -2.76 -8.47
N ALA A 159 17.33 -2.99 -9.22
CA ALA A 159 18.68 -3.04 -8.67
C ALA A 159 19.12 -1.70 -8.07
N ASP A 160 18.84 -0.57 -8.74
CA ASP A 160 19.20 0.76 -8.24
C ASP A 160 18.37 1.13 -7.01
N MET A 161 17.08 0.78 -6.98
CA MET A 161 16.23 1.00 -5.81
C MET A 161 16.75 0.20 -4.59
N MET A 162 17.09 -1.07 -4.78
CA MET A 162 17.68 -1.89 -3.71
C MET A 162 19.03 -1.35 -3.24
N ALA A 163 19.88 -0.89 -4.15
CA ALA A 163 21.16 -0.29 -3.81
C ALA A 163 20.98 1.03 -3.03
N MET A 164 20.03 1.85 -3.44
CA MET A 164 19.67 3.10 -2.78
C MET A 164 19.17 2.85 -1.35
N ASP A 165 18.24 1.90 -1.16
CA ASP A 165 17.74 1.55 0.18
C ASP A 165 18.86 1.05 1.08
N ARG A 166 19.75 0.20 0.55
CA ARG A 166 20.89 -0.34 1.30
C ARG A 166 21.83 0.77 1.77
N GLU A 167 22.24 1.64 0.85
CA GLU A 167 23.11 2.78 1.19
C GLU A 167 22.40 3.73 2.17
N TRP A 168 21.10 3.97 2.00
CA TRP A 168 20.31 4.77 2.94
C TRP A 168 20.29 4.17 4.35
N VAL A 169 20.06 2.85 4.50
CA VAL A 169 20.11 2.17 5.81
C VAL A 169 21.50 2.28 6.43
N ARG A 170 22.54 2.02 5.63
CA ARG A 170 23.93 2.06 6.09
C ARG A 170 24.36 3.44 6.57
N LEU A 171 24.06 4.48 5.78
CA LEU A 171 24.39 5.88 6.11
C LEU A 171 23.60 6.35 7.33
N THR A 172 22.32 6.01 7.41
CA THR A 172 21.48 6.34 8.56
C THR A 172 22.00 5.71 9.84
N LYS A 173 22.36 4.43 9.81
CA LYS A 173 22.96 3.73 10.96
C LYS A 173 24.27 4.40 11.40
N LYS A 174 25.15 4.72 10.45
CA LYS A 174 26.41 5.40 10.76
C LYS A 174 26.19 6.80 11.31
N ALA A 175 25.21 7.53 10.79
CA ALA A 175 24.81 8.84 11.32
C ALA A 175 24.36 8.75 12.78
N LYS A 176 23.50 7.78 13.13
CA LYS A 176 23.07 7.53 14.51
C LYS A 176 24.24 7.20 15.44
N GLN A 177 25.19 6.40 14.98
CA GLN A 177 26.39 6.05 15.76
C GLN A 177 27.30 7.25 16.03
N LEU A 178 27.40 8.18 15.08
CA LEU A 178 28.24 9.36 15.19
C LEU A 178 27.53 10.58 15.80
N ALA A 179 26.21 10.50 16.01
CA ALA A 179 25.43 11.62 16.53
C ALA A 179 26.02 12.17 17.84
N GLY A 180 26.21 13.49 17.88
CA GLY A 180 26.84 14.19 19.01
C GLY A 180 28.37 14.26 18.96
N THR A 181 29.03 13.60 18.00
CA THR A 181 30.47 13.77 17.73
C THR A 181 30.72 15.16 17.13
N PRO A 182 31.87 15.83 17.40
CA PRO A 182 32.21 17.10 16.76
C PRO A 182 32.13 17.04 15.23
N VAL A 183 31.58 18.09 14.61
CA VAL A 183 31.30 18.13 13.16
C VAL A 183 32.55 18.14 12.28
N ASP A 184 33.68 18.56 12.84
CA ASP A 184 35.00 18.57 12.21
C ASP A 184 35.75 17.23 12.39
N HIS A 185 35.14 16.24 13.06
CA HIS A 185 35.75 14.94 13.25
C HIS A 185 35.87 14.20 11.90
N PRO A 186 37.03 13.56 11.60
CA PRO A 186 37.28 12.94 10.29
C PRO A 186 36.22 11.91 9.85
N GLU A 187 35.65 11.17 10.80
CA GLU A 187 34.58 10.19 10.49
C GLU A 187 33.25 10.83 10.13
N VAL A 188 32.95 12.01 10.70
CA VAL A 188 31.76 12.80 10.38
C VAL A 188 31.91 13.40 8.99
N GLU A 189 33.09 13.94 8.67
CA GLU A 189 33.40 14.43 7.33
C GLU A 189 33.29 13.33 6.27
N ALA A 190 33.84 12.15 6.56
CA ALA A 190 33.73 10.99 5.67
C ALA A 190 32.27 10.52 5.50
N LEU A 191 31.44 10.62 6.54
CA LEU A 191 30.00 10.35 6.45
C LEU A 191 29.30 11.36 5.53
N MET A 192 29.56 12.66 5.69
CA MET A 192 28.95 13.70 4.85
C MET A 192 29.37 13.57 3.37
N GLU A 193 30.64 13.21 3.13
CA GLU A 193 31.13 12.93 1.77
C GLU A 193 30.43 11.71 1.15
N GLN A 194 30.25 10.63 1.91
CA GLN A 194 29.51 9.45 1.46
C GLN A 194 28.04 9.78 1.18
N TYR A 195 27.40 10.58 2.05
CA TYR A 195 26.02 11.05 1.85
C TYR A 195 25.89 11.88 0.57
N MET A 196 26.82 12.81 0.33
CA MET A 196 26.82 13.63 -0.89
C MET A 196 27.03 12.78 -2.14
N ASN A 197 27.96 11.83 -2.11
CA ASN A 197 28.20 10.91 -3.22
C ASN A 197 26.99 10.02 -3.51
N ALA A 198 26.33 9.50 -2.47
CA ALA A 198 25.10 8.72 -2.63
C ALA A 198 23.98 9.58 -3.25
N THR A 199 23.81 10.81 -2.77
CA THR A 199 22.83 11.75 -3.33
C THR A 199 23.11 12.04 -4.81
N LEU A 200 24.35 12.34 -5.18
CA LEU A 200 24.72 12.56 -6.59
C LEU A 200 24.54 11.29 -7.45
N THR A 201 24.78 10.11 -6.88
CA THR A 201 24.63 8.83 -7.59
C THR A 201 23.16 8.51 -7.86
N PHE A 202 22.30 8.64 -6.84
CA PHE A 202 20.91 8.20 -6.93
C PHE A 202 19.95 9.30 -7.36
N VAL A 203 20.18 10.56 -7.00
CA VAL A 203 19.34 11.69 -7.43
C VAL A 203 19.82 12.24 -8.76
N GLY A 204 21.13 12.27 -8.98
CA GLY A 204 21.76 12.80 -10.18
C GLY A 204 22.11 14.29 -10.06
N PRO A 205 23.24 14.74 -10.63
CA PRO A 205 23.71 16.13 -10.52
C PRO A 205 22.75 17.14 -11.17
N ASP A 206 22.16 16.79 -12.32
CA ASP A 206 21.21 17.65 -13.02
C ASP A 206 19.92 17.82 -12.22
N THR A 207 19.41 16.72 -11.63
CA THR A 207 18.24 16.75 -10.73
C THR A 207 18.50 17.64 -9.52
N MET A 208 19.67 17.50 -8.88
CA MET A 208 20.07 18.34 -7.74
C MET A 208 20.13 19.83 -8.13
N GLN A 209 20.72 20.14 -9.28
CA GLN A 209 20.79 21.52 -9.77
C GLN A 209 19.39 22.08 -10.07
N MET A 210 18.49 21.28 -10.64
CA MET A 210 17.12 21.71 -10.91
C MET A 210 16.34 21.93 -9.61
N LEU A 211 16.46 21.03 -8.63
CA LEU A 211 15.84 21.18 -7.31
C LEU A 211 16.30 22.48 -6.62
N GLY A 212 17.59 22.79 -6.68
CA GLY A 212 18.14 24.03 -6.10
C GLY A 212 17.69 25.34 -6.78
N ARG A 213 17.00 25.28 -7.92
CA ARG A 213 16.46 26.45 -8.66
C ARG A 213 14.96 26.62 -8.51
N LEU A 214 14.28 25.71 -7.83
CA LEU A 214 12.84 25.75 -7.65
C LEU A 214 12.48 26.86 -6.64
N GLU A 215 11.66 27.82 -7.07
CA GLU A 215 11.25 28.96 -6.23
C GLU A 215 10.39 28.53 -5.03
N GLN A 216 9.71 27.39 -5.12
CA GLN A 216 8.74 26.90 -4.12
C GLN A 216 9.31 25.80 -3.20
N VAL A 217 10.64 25.59 -3.18
CA VAL A 217 11.26 24.49 -2.40
C VAL A 217 10.93 24.59 -0.92
N GLU A 218 10.99 25.78 -0.34
CA GLU A 218 10.70 25.98 1.08
C GLU A 218 9.24 25.61 1.43
N GLU A 219 8.29 25.98 0.58
CA GLU A 219 6.89 25.62 0.74
C GLU A 219 6.68 24.11 0.56
N MET A 220 7.29 23.52 -0.46
CA MET A 220 7.26 22.09 -0.73
C MET A 220 7.84 21.29 0.45
N VAL A 221 8.97 21.70 1.02
CA VAL A 221 9.60 21.05 2.20
C VAL A 221 8.68 21.14 3.41
N ARG A 222 8.13 22.33 3.69
CA ARG A 222 7.20 22.54 4.82
C ARG A 222 5.94 21.67 4.70
N GLU A 223 5.38 21.55 3.50
CA GLU A 223 4.23 20.67 3.26
C GLU A 223 4.59 19.20 3.39
N ALA A 224 5.77 18.79 2.90
CA ALA A 224 6.25 17.43 3.04
C ALA A 224 6.38 16.99 4.51
N GLU A 225 6.90 17.87 5.36
CA GLU A 225 6.98 17.67 6.80
C GLU A 225 5.60 17.54 7.44
N THR A 226 4.66 18.42 7.05
CA THR A 226 3.29 18.43 7.58
C THR A 226 2.53 17.14 7.24
N CYS A 227 2.70 16.65 6.02
CA CYS A 227 2.10 15.39 5.57
C CYS A 227 2.87 14.15 6.05
N ASN A 228 4.00 14.34 6.76
CA ASN A 228 4.91 13.28 7.17
C ASN A 228 5.28 12.34 6.00
N TRP A 229 5.46 12.92 4.81
CA TRP A 229 5.77 12.13 3.62
C TRP A 229 7.11 11.42 3.80
N MET A 230 8.08 12.08 4.43
CA MET A 230 9.41 11.54 4.69
C MET A 230 9.61 11.43 6.20
N PRO A 231 9.13 10.35 6.84
CA PRO A 231 9.37 10.16 8.26
C PRO A 231 10.87 10.04 8.49
N SER A 232 11.37 10.86 9.39
CA SER A 232 12.77 10.82 9.80
C SER A 232 12.98 9.69 10.82
N PRO A 233 14.02 8.85 10.66
CA PRO A 233 14.42 7.90 11.69
C PRO A 233 15.18 8.57 12.85
N PHE A 234 15.43 9.88 12.76
CA PHE A 234 16.24 10.62 13.71
C PHE A 234 15.39 11.32 14.77
N THR A 235 15.96 11.46 15.96
CA THR A 235 15.49 12.38 16.99
C THR A 235 15.77 13.81 16.57
N LYS A 236 15.10 14.80 17.20
CA LYS A 236 15.32 16.22 16.88
C LYS A 236 16.76 16.66 17.11
N GLU A 237 17.40 16.12 18.14
CA GLU A 237 18.80 16.38 18.46
C GLU A 237 19.74 15.81 17.39
N GLU A 238 19.46 14.60 16.90
CA GLU A 238 20.20 13.98 15.80
C GLU A 238 20.01 14.74 14.48
N GLU A 239 18.79 15.24 14.19
CA GLU A 239 18.51 16.07 13.01
C GLU A 239 19.27 17.39 13.04
N GLN A 240 19.28 18.06 14.19
CA GLN A 240 20.05 19.29 14.39
C GLN A 240 21.55 19.04 14.20
N TRP A 241 22.06 17.94 14.73
CA TRP A 241 23.45 17.54 14.55
C TRP A 241 23.79 17.25 13.09
N LEU A 242 22.93 16.51 12.38
CA LEU A 242 23.08 16.23 10.95
C LEU A 242 23.10 17.50 10.11
N HIS A 243 22.22 18.45 10.41
CA HIS A 243 22.18 19.73 9.73
C HIS A 243 23.49 20.50 9.90
N GLN A 244 23.99 20.62 11.14
CA GLN A 244 25.26 21.29 11.43
C GLN A 244 26.46 20.59 10.76
N ALA A 245 26.47 19.25 10.76
CA ALA A 245 27.54 18.49 10.12
C ALA A 245 27.54 18.68 8.59
N MET A 246 26.36 18.69 7.97
CA MET A 246 26.22 18.94 6.53
C MET A 246 26.63 20.37 6.17
N GLU A 247 26.19 21.36 6.94
CA GLU A 247 26.56 22.76 6.76
C GLU A 247 28.09 22.95 6.84
N HIS A 248 28.72 22.40 7.90
CA HIS A 248 30.17 22.44 8.06
C HIS A 248 30.90 21.81 6.87
N TYR A 249 30.44 20.64 6.41
CA TYR A 249 31.00 19.96 5.25
C TYR A 249 30.87 20.81 3.97
N MET A 250 29.70 21.41 3.74
CA MET A 250 29.45 22.25 2.56
C MET A 250 30.34 23.51 2.56
N VAL A 251 30.46 24.21 3.69
CA VAL A 251 31.37 25.37 3.84
C VAL A 251 32.81 24.95 3.58
N LYS A 252 33.27 23.84 4.19
CA LYS A 252 34.64 23.33 4.01
C LYS A 252 34.96 22.97 2.57
N LYS A 253 33.98 22.44 1.81
CA LYS A 253 34.12 22.11 0.39
C LYS A 253 33.87 23.30 -0.54
N GLY A 254 33.57 24.49 0.00
CA GLY A 254 33.29 25.70 -0.78
C GLY A 254 32.01 25.63 -1.61
N LEU A 255 31.01 24.86 -1.13
CA LEU A 255 29.72 24.69 -1.78
C LEU A 255 28.71 25.78 -1.36
N ILE A 256 28.89 26.34 -0.16
CA ILE A 256 28.11 27.45 0.41
C ILE A 256 29.06 28.42 1.14
N GLU A 257 28.62 29.67 1.35
CA GLU A 257 29.38 30.74 2.02
C GLU A 257 29.23 30.72 3.55
#